data_AF-A0A1F8KFL2-F1
#
_entry.id   AF-A0A1F8KFL2-F1
#
_cell.length_a   1.000
_cell.length_b   1.000
_cell.length_c   1.000
_cell.angle_alpha   90.00
_cell.angle_beta   90.00
_cell.angle_gamma   90.00
#
_symmetry.space_group_name_H-M   'P 1'
#
loop_
_entity.id
_entity.type
_entity.pdbx_description
1 polymer ?
#
loop_
_entity_poly.entity_id
_entity_poly.type
_entity_poly.pdbx_seq_one_letter_code
_entity_poly.pdbx_strand_id
1 'polypeptide(L)'
;MRLEVQVKIRTSKLGVLIRDARLSVHKSIPECADAMGITTEILQAYEEGHNAPSLPELEVLAFYLNLPLAHFWSRDLIPDNASQMESINLQALIGIRQRMIGALLRKQRLEAGVSLESLSEQSGITTSRLMAFELGELSIPVPELEELMTILDARIESMFDNKGPIGQWLVEKKAIQEFLQLPPDLQSFVCKPVNRPYLELALSLSGLSTERLRSVAESLLDITL
;
A
#
# COMPACT_ATOMS: atom_id res chain seq x y z
N MET A 1 -7.99 -45.25 11.12
CA MET A 1 -8.55 -44.64 12.34
C MET A 1 -7.96 -43.27 12.71
N ARG A 2 -6.68 -43.10 13.09
CA ARG A 2 -6.14 -41.77 13.51
C ARG A 2 -6.06 -40.76 12.36
N LEU A 3 -5.70 -41.21 11.16
CA LEU A 3 -5.59 -40.37 9.97
C LEU A 3 -6.96 -39.85 9.49
N GLU A 4 -7.97 -40.72 9.39
CA GLU A 4 -9.32 -40.35 8.91
C GLU A 4 -9.97 -39.27 9.80
N VAL A 5 -9.83 -39.39 11.12
CA VAL A 5 -10.33 -38.39 12.07
C VAL A 5 -9.58 -37.06 11.90
N GLN A 6 -8.25 -37.09 11.73
CA GLN A 6 -7.44 -35.89 11.50
C GLN A 6 -7.78 -35.21 10.18
N VAL A 7 -7.97 -35.98 9.11
CA VAL A 7 -8.38 -35.48 7.79
C VAL A 7 -9.76 -34.82 7.90
N LYS A 8 -10.74 -35.46 8.54
CA LYS A 8 -12.09 -34.89 8.69
C LYS A 8 -12.08 -33.56 9.45
N ILE A 9 -11.35 -33.48 10.57
CA ILE A 9 -11.20 -32.22 11.33
C ILE A 9 -10.53 -31.14 10.46
N ARG A 10 -9.51 -31.52 9.69
CA ARG A 10 -8.80 -30.59 8.82
C ARG A 10 -9.67 -30.10 7.66
N THR A 11 -10.49 -30.96 7.06
CA THR A 11 -11.46 -30.62 6.01
C THR A 11 -12.46 -29.58 6.51
N SER A 12 -13.05 -29.77 7.70
CA SER A 12 -13.95 -28.75 8.26
C SER A 12 -13.25 -27.43 8.55
N LYS A 13 -12.02 -27.45 9.08
CA LYS A 13 -11.23 -26.22 9.27
C LYS A 13 -10.90 -25.53 7.95
N LEU A 14 -10.56 -26.29 6.92
CA LEU A 14 -10.29 -25.76 5.59
C LEU A 14 -11.54 -25.08 5.01
N GLY A 15 -12.72 -25.69 5.18
CA GLY A 15 -13.99 -25.09 4.75
C GLY A 15 -14.26 -23.73 5.39
N VAL A 16 -14.01 -23.59 6.69
CA VAL A 16 -14.10 -22.30 7.40
C VAL A 16 -13.15 -21.27 6.79
N LEU A 17 -11.88 -21.64 6.51
CA LEU A 17 -10.89 -20.75 5.91
C LEU A 17 -11.25 -20.36 4.47
N ILE A 18 -11.81 -21.27 3.67
CA ILE A 18 -12.30 -20.98 2.31
C ILE A 18 -13.43 -19.96 2.36
N ARG A 19 -14.39 -20.18 3.26
CA ARG A 19 -15.52 -19.25 3.44
C ARG A 19 -15.04 -17.88 3.91
N ASP A 20 -14.13 -17.85 4.89
CA ASP A 20 -13.53 -16.63 5.42
C ASP A 20 -12.80 -15.85 4.31
N ALA A 21 -11.90 -16.52 3.58
CA ALA A 21 -11.18 -15.96 2.44
C ALA A 21 -12.10 -15.38 1.37
N ARG A 22 -13.20 -16.06 1.05
CA ARG A 22 -14.18 -15.54 0.09
C ARG A 22 -14.88 -14.29 0.62
N LEU A 23 -15.30 -14.31 1.88
CA LEU A 23 -16.04 -13.20 2.49
C LEU A 23 -15.15 -11.97 2.71
N SER A 24 -13.87 -12.14 3.03
CA SER A 24 -12.93 -11.04 3.26
C SER A 24 -12.67 -10.18 2.02
N VAL A 25 -12.96 -10.70 0.82
CA VAL A 25 -12.89 -9.96 -0.45
C VAL A 25 -14.27 -9.77 -1.11
N HIS A 26 -15.34 -9.98 -0.34
CA HIS A 26 -16.74 -9.80 -0.74
C HIS A 26 -17.15 -10.55 -2.02
N LYS A 27 -16.61 -11.75 -2.23
CA LYS A 27 -16.96 -12.60 -3.37
C LYS A 27 -18.14 -13.51 -3.08
N SER A 28 -18.98 -13.72 -4.09
CA SER A 28 -20.13 -14.62 -4.02
C SER A 28 -19.72 -16.07 -4.33
N ILE A 29 -20.55 -17.03 -3.91
CA ILE A 29 -20.35 -18.46 -4.21
C ILE A 29 -20.27 -18.71 -5.73
N PRO A 30 -21.19 -18.17 -6.58
CA PRO A 30 -21.09 -18.35 -8.02
C PRO A 30 -19.77 -17.84 -8.62
N GLU A 31 -19.33 -16.65 -8.23
CA GLU A 31 -18.07 -16.08 -8.75
C GLU A 31 -16.85 -16.96 -8.44
N CYS A 32 -16.77 -17.52 -7.23
CA CYS A 32 -15.66 -18.38 -6.84
C CYS A 32 -15.74 -19.77 -7.49
N ALA A 33 -16.95 -20.32 -7.63
CA ALA A 33 -17.15 -21.61 -8.30
C ALA A 33 -16.75 -21.53 -9.77
N ASP A 34 -17.20 -20.48 -10.47
CA ASP A 34 -16.84 -20.21 -11.87
C ASP A 34 -15.33 -20.03 -12.03
N ALA A 35 -14.68 -19.27 -11.14
CA ALA A 35 -13.23 -19.05 -11.19
C ALA A 35 -12.42 -20.34 -11.00
N MET A 36 -12.91 -21.26 -10.15
CA MET A 36 -12.30 -22.56 -9.91
C MET A 36 -12.66 -23.60 -10.99
N GLY A 37 -13.63 -23.32 -11.86
CA GLY A 37 -14.13 -24.28 -12.86
C GLY A 37 -14.96 -25.41 -12.25
N ILE A 38 -15.63 -25.17 -11.12
CA ILE A 38 -16.49 -26.12 -10.40
C ILE A 38 -17.93 -25.59 -10.29
N THR A 39 -18.87 -26.42 -9.84
CA THR A 39 -20.24 -25.95 -9.59
C THR A 39 -20.40 -25.30 -8.21
N THR A 40 -21.47 -24.52 -8.04
CA THR A 40 -21.80 -23.87 -6.76
C THR A 40 -21.98 -24.87 -5.62
N GLU A 41 -22.53 -26.06 -5.92
CA GLU A 41 -22.75 -27.13 -4.94
C GLU A 41 -21.43 -27.71 -4.45
N ILE A 42 -20.44 -27.85 -5.34
CA ILE A 42 -19.09 -28.33 -4.97
C ILE A 42 -18.43 -27.32 -4.04
N LEU A 43 -18.50 -26.03 -4.37
CA LEU A 43 -17.92 -24.99 -3.51
C LEU A 43 -18.61 -24.92 -2.14
N GLN A 44 -19.94 -25.04 -2.08
CA GLN A 44 -20.68 -25.13 -0.82
C GLN A 44 -20.24 -26.34 0.01
N ALA A 45 -20.09 -27.51 -0.62
CA ALA A 45 -19.58 -28.70 0.05
C ALA A 45 -18.15 -28.52 0.59
N TYR A 46 -17.31 -27.72 -0.08
CA TYR A 46 -16.00 -27.33 0.44
C TYR A 46 -16.12 -26.43 1.67
N GLU A 47 -16.92 -25.36 1.63
CA GLU A 47 -17.12 -24.43 2.76
C GLU A 47 -17.75 -25.08 3.99
N GLU A 48 -18.65 -26.05 3.78
CA GLU A 48 -19.30 -26.83 4.84
C GLU A 48 -18.38 -27.94 5.39
N GLY A 49 -17.25 -28.20 4.75
CA GLY A 49 -16.30 -29.23 5.15
C GLY A 49 -16.79 -30.65 4.90
N HIS A 50 -17.69 -30.83 3.93
CA HIS A 50 -18.15 -32.15 3.47
C HIS A 50 -17.10 -32.81 2.57
N ASN A 51 -16.49 -32.03 1.68
CA ASN A 51 -15.36 -32.42 0.83
C ASN A 51 -14.24 -31.37 0.94
N ALA A 52 -13.07 -31.63 0.36
CA ALA A 52 -11.96 -30.69 0.30
C ALA A 52 -11.52 -30.47 -1.15
N PRO A 53 -11.10 -29.26 -1.53
CA PRO A 53 -10.45 -29.03 -2.81
C PRO A 53 -9.09 -29.74 -2.86
N SER A 54 -8.67 -30.07 -4.08
CA SER A 54 -7.29 -30.37 -4.40
C SER A 54 -6.40 -29.12 -4.27
N LEU A 55 -5.08 -29.33 -4.22
CA LEU A 55 -4.14 -28.21 -4.15
C LEU A 55 -4.27 -27.25 -5.36
N PRO A 56 -4.37 -27.71 -6.62
CA PRO A 56 -4.57 -26.82 -7.77
C PRO A 56 -5.86 -26.01 -7.70
N GLU A 57 -6.98 -26.62 -7.26
CA GLU A 57 -8.23 -25.88 -7.03
C GLU A 57 -8.05 -24.78 -5.98
N LEU A 58 -7.32 -25.08 -4.91
CA LEU A 58 -7.03 -24.12 -3.85
C LEU A 58 -6.06 -23.01 -4.30
N GLU A 59 -5.10 -23.34 -5.16
CA GLU A 59 -4.18 -22.38 -5.79
C GLU A 59 -4.93 -21.42 -6.73
N VAL A 60 -5.86 -21.93 -7.55
CA VAL A 60 -6.72 -21.12 -8.41
C VAL A 60 -7.59 -20.19 -7.56
N LEU A 61 -8.18 -20.70 -6.48
CA LEU A 61 -8.93 -19.87 -5.56
C LEU A 61 -8.05 -18.78 -4.92
N ALA A 62 -6.87 -19.14 -4.42
CA ALA A 62 -5.92 -18.19 -3.82
C ALA A 62 -5.54 -17.08 -4.81
N PHE A 63 -5.24 -17.45 -6.05
CA PHE A 63 -4.93 -16.53 -7.14
C PHE A 63 -6.11 -15.60 -7.44
N TYR A 64 -7.32 -16.16 -7.60
CA TYR A 64 -8.52 -15.38 -7.90
C TYR A 64 -8.89 -14.39 -6.79
N LEU A 65 -8.73 -14.79 -5.53
CA LEU A 65 -8.99 -13.94 -4.36
C LEU A 65 -7.83 -13.00 -4.04
N ASN A 66 -6.69 -13.11 -4.74
CA ASN A 66 -5.45 -12.37 -4.46
C ASN A 66 -4.97 -12.55 -3.00
N LEU A 67 -4.96 -13.80 -2.52
CA LEU A 67 -4.56 -14.17 -1.16
C LEU A 67 -3.32 -15.08 -1.15
N PRO A 68 -2.43 -14.96 -0.15
CA PRO A 68 -1.32 -15.90 0.00
C PRO A 68 -1.83 -17.32 0.23
N LEU A 69 -1.36 -18.30 -0.57
CA LEU A 69 -1.76 -19.70 -0.46
C LEU A 69 -1.59 -20.27 0.97
N ALA A 70 -0.54 -19.81 1.68
CA ALA A 70 -0.27 -20.21 3.06
C ALA A 70 -1.40 -19.91 4.05
N HIS A 71 -2.31 -18.97 3.73
CA HIS A 71 -3.49 -18.67 4.54
C HIS A 71 -4.32 -19.92 4.83
N PHE A 72 -4.49 -20.82 3.86
CA PHE A 72 -5.31 -22.01 4.07
C PHE A 72 -4.73 -23.01 5.09
N TRP A 73 -3.51 -22.79 5.58
CA TRP A 73 -2.85 -23.53 6.65
C TRP A 73 -2.67 -22.73 7.95
N SER A 74 -3.12 -21.47 8.01
CA SER A 74 -3.07 -20.65 9.22
C SER A 74 -4.06 -21.17 10.28
N ARG A 75 -3.87 -20.71 11.52
CA ARG A 75 -4.87 -20.83 12.59
C ARG A 75 -5.77 -19.61 12.68
N ASP A 76 -5.38 -18.54 11.99
CA ASP A 76 -5.98 -17.23 12.09
C ASP A 76 -6.83 -16.97 10.84
N LEU A 77 -8.03 -16.47 11.07
CA LEU A 77 -8.89 -15.90 10.04
C LEU A 77 -8.23 -14.64 9.49
N ILE A 78 -8.56 -14.27 8.25
CA ILE A 78 -8.11 -12.99 7.69
C ILE A 78 -8.71 -11.90 8.56
N PRO A 79 -7.87 -11.05 9.20
CA PRO A 79 -8.39 -9.90 9.92
C PRO A 79 -9.19 -9.07 8.91
N ASP A 80 -10.42 -8.75 9.27
CA ASP A 80 -11.28 -7.95 8.42
C ASP A 80 -10.71 -6.53 8.31
N ASN A 81 -9.82 -6.33 7.33
CA ASN A 81 -9.21 -5.04 7.07
C ASN A 81 -10.26 -4.02 6.59
N ALA A 82 -11.44 -4.47 6.14
CA ALA A 82 -12.57 -3.59 5.89
C ALA A 82 -13.00 -2.88 7.19
N SER A 83 -12.98 -3.58 8.33
CA SER A 83 -13.34 -3.00 9.64
C SER A 83 -12.38 -1.88 10.08
N GLN A 84 -11.11 -1.92 9.67
CA GLN A 84 -10.16 -0.83 9.98
C GLN A 84 -10.46 0.44 9.16
N MET A 85 -10.82 0.30 7.88
CA MET A 85 -11.26 1.43 7.05
C MET A 85 -12.63 1.98 7.47
N GLU A 86 -13.55 1.11 7.91
CA GLU A 86 -14.89 1.49 8.40
C GLU A 86 -14.82 2.37 9.67
N SER A 87 -13.75 2.26 10.47
CA SER A 87 -13.55 3.09 11.66
C SER A 87 -13.06 4.52 11.37
N ILE A 88 -12.59 4.78 10.15
CA ILE A 88 -11.99 6.07 9.79
C ILE A 88 -13.07 6.96 9.19
N ASN A 89 -13.35 8.10 9.84
CA ASN A 89 -14.24 9.12 9.28
C ASN A 89 -13.54 9.84 8.10
N LEU A 90 -13.68 9.29 6.90
CA LEU A 90 -13.06 9.80 5.67
C LEU A 90 -13.48 11.25 5.36
N GLN A 91 -14.73 11.62 5.64
CA GLN A 91 -15.22 12.98 5.42
C GLN A 91 -14.49 13.99 6.32
N ALA A 92 -14.30 13.64 7.60
CA ALA A 92 -13.52 14.47 8.51
C ALA A 92 -12.06 14.58 8.07
N LEU A 93 -11.45 13.49 7.57
CA LEU A 93 -10.10 13.53 7.02
C LEU A 93 -9.97 14.44 5.80
N ILE A 94 -10.92 14.38 4.86
CA ILE A 94 -10.95 15.26 3.69
C ILE A 94 -10.99 16.73 4.14
N GLY A 95 -11.87 17.07 5.08
CA GLY A 95 -11.96 18.45 5.61
C GLY A 95 -10.70 18.92 6.32
N ILE A 96 -10.00 18.04 7.05
CA ILE A 96 -8.70 18.37 7.64
C ILE A 96 -7.66 18.61 6.55
N ARG A 97 -7.58 17.72 5.55
CA ARG A 97 -6.60 17.83 4.46
C ARG A 97 -6.84 19.07 3.62
N GLN A 98 -8.10 19.46 3.37
CA GLN A 98 -8.43 20.69 2.66
C GLN A 98 -7.81 21.93 3.32
N ARG A 99 -7.97 22.06 4.64
CA ARG A 99 -7.38 23.17 5.41
C ARG A 99 -5.85 23.14 5.39
N MET A 100 -5.26 21.95 5.46
CA MET A 100 -3.80 21.80 5.35
C MET A 100 -3.29 22.24 3.98
N ILE A 101 -3.95 21.85 2.89
CA ILE A 101 -3.58 22.23 1.53
C ILE A 101 -3.69 23.75 1.36
N GLY A 102 -4.78 24.37 1.85
CA GLY A 102 -4.92 25.83 1.85
C GLY A 102 -3.77 26.55 2.58
N ALA A 103 -3.43 26.08 3.78
CA ALA A 103 -2.32 26.62 4.55
C ALA A 103 -0.95 26.44 3.86
N LEU A 104 -0.73 25.29 3.20
CA LEU A 104 0.48 25.02 2.43
C LEU A 104 0.57 25.90 1.19
N LEU A 105 -0.54 26.08 0.46
CA LEU A 105 -0.60 26.98 -0.70
C LEU A 105 -0.24 28.40 -0.28
N ARG A 106 -0.83 28.89 0.81
CA ARG A 106 -0.49 30.20 1.38
C ARG A 106 0.99 30.32 1.73
N LYS A 107 1.55 29.29 2.37
CA LYS A 107 2.97 29.25 2.69
C LYS A 107 3.83 29.37 1.43
N GLN A 108 3.55 28.56 0.40
CA GLN A 108 4.29 28.58 -0.87
C GLN A 108 4.20 29.95 -1.55
N ARG A 109 3.02 30.55 -1.59
CA ARG A 109 2.83 31.89 -2.16
C ARG A 109 3.67 32.94 -1.43
N LEU A 110 3.69 32.90 -0.09
CA LEU A 110 4.47 33.83 0.72
C LEU A 110 5.99 33.62 0.56
N GLU A 111 6.44 32.37 0.47
CA GLU A 111 7.85 32.03 0.22
C GLU A 111 8.31 32.48 -1.18
N ALA A 112 7.42 32.41 -2.18
CA ALA A 112 7.67 32.94 -3.52
C ALA A 112 7.57 34.48 -3.59
N GLY A 113 7.14 35.16 -2.52
CA GLY A 113 6.97 36.62 -2.50
C GLY A 113 5.83 37.14 -3.38
N VAL A 114 4.87 36.29 -3.76
CA VAL A 114 3.77 36.63 -4.68
C VAL A 114 2.57 37.17 -3.89
N SER A 115 1.99 38.30 -4.30
CA SER A 115 0.77 38.82 -3.67
C SER A 115 -0.49 38.10 -4.19
N LEU A 116 -1.62 38.21 -3.48
CA LEU A 116 -2.88 37.61 -3.95
C LEU A 116 -3.36 38.24 -5.26
N GLU A 117 -3.13 39.54 -5.43
CA GLU A 117 -3.48 40.29 -6.64
C GLU A 117 -2.66 39.79 -7.84
N SER A 118 -1.34 39.65 -7.67
CA SER A 118 -0.47 39.12 -8.72
C SER A 118 -0.80 37.67 -9.07
N LEU A 119 -1.10 36.83 -8.08
CA LEU A 119 -1.53 35.44 -8.32
C LEU A 119 -2.88 35.39 -9.04
N SER A 120 -3.78 36.32 -8.71
CA SER A 120 -5.10 36.46 -9.36
C SER A 120 -4.98 36.85 -10.83
N GLU A 121 -4.11 37.81 -11.14
CA GLU A 121 -3.83 38.23 -12.52
C GLU A 121 -3.22 37.10 -13.36
N GLN A 122 -2.31 36.31 -12.78
CA GLN A 122 -1.62 35.22 -13.48
C GLN A 122 -2.51 33.99 -13.67
N SER A 123 -3.30 33.61 -12.66
CA SER A 123 -4.15 32.41 -12.71
C SER A 123 -5.54 32.64 -13.30
N GLY A 124 -6.00 33.89 -13.38
CA GLY A 124 -7.38 34.23 -13.72
C GLY A 124 -8.41 33.93 -12.62
N ILE A 125 -7.96 33.47 -11.44
CA ILE A 125 -8.82 33.18 -10.29
C ILE A 125 -8.95 34.45 -9.44
N THR A 126 -10.16 34.81 -9.01
CA THR A 126 -10.35 36.04 -8.23
C THR A 126 -9.62 36.00 -6.87
N THR A 127 -9.13 37.15 -6.41
CA THR A 127 -8.48 37.29 -5.09
C THR A 127 -9.33 36.74 -3.95
N SER A 128 -10.65 36.95 -3.99
CA SER A 128 -11.60 36.40 -3.02
C SER A 128 -11.62 34.87 -2.98
N ARG A 129 -11.56 34.22 -4.15
CA ARG A 129 -11.55 32.75 -4.26
C ARG A 129 -10.20 32.17 -3.85
N LEU A 130 -9.10 32.82 -4.22
CA LEU A 130 -7.75 32.48 -3.74
C LEU A 130 -7.65 32.59 -2.21
N MET A 131 -8.23 33.63 -1.62
CA MET A 131 -8.27 33.78 -0.16
C MET A 131 -9.06 32.67 0.52
N ALA A 132 -10.22 32.30 -0.02
CA ALA A 132 -11.03 31.18 0.49
C ALA A 132 -10.30 29.83 0.36
N PHE A 133 -9.51 29.64 -0.70
CA PHE A 133 -8.62 28.49 -0.85
C PHE A 133 -7.56 28.44 0.24
N GLU A 134 -6.84 29.55 0.47
CA GLU A 134 -5.77 29.63 1.46
C GLU A 134 -6.25 29.45 2.90
N LEU A 135 -7.50 29.83 3.19
CA LEU A 135 -8.16 29.60 4.49
C LEU A 135 -8.73 28.18 4.62
N GLY A 136 -8.79 27.41 3.52
CA GLY A 136 -9.39 26.09 3.48
C GLY A 136 -10.92 26.09 3.61
N GLU A 137 -11.56 27.23 3.32
CA GLU A 137 -13.02 27.39 3.32
C GLU A 137 -13.64 26.82 2.05
N LEU A 138 -12.93 26.91 0.92
CA LEU A 138 -13.30 26.31 -0.36
C LEU A 138 -12.34 25.16 -0.71
N SER A 139 -12.86 24.10 -1.32
CA SER A 139 -12.04 23.05 -1.92
C SER A 139 -11.33 23.55 -3.17
N ILE A 140 -10.04 23.23 -3.33
CA ILE A 140 -9.26 23.62 -4.51
C ILE A 140 -9.35 22.47 -5.52
N PRO A 141 -9.91 22.69 -6.72
CA PRO A 141 -9.85 21.69 -7.79
C PRO A 141 -8.40 21.35 -8.14
N VAL A 142 -8.08 20.07 -8.34
CA VAL A 142 -6.70 19.62 -8.59
C VAL A 142 -6.04 20.36 -9.79
N PRO A 143 -6.71 20.56 -10.94
CA PRO A 143 -6.10 21.31 -12.04
C PRO A 143 -5.80 22.77 -11.71
N GLU A 144 -6.66 23.41 -10.91
CA GLU A 144 -6.39 24.78 -10.42
C GLU A 144 -5.21 24.78 -9.44
N LEU A 145 -5.10 23.76 -8.58
CA LEU A 145 -3.95 23.60 -7.70
C LEU A 145 -2.65 23.39 -8.49
N GLU A 146 -2.66 22.57 -9.53
CA GLU A 146 -1.50 22.33 -10.42
C GLU A 146 -1.03 23.62 -11.10
N GLU A 147 -1.95 24.41 -11.64
CA GLU A 147 -1.65 25.70 -12.26
C GLU A 147 -1.08 26.69 -11.24
N LEU A 148 -1.70 26.81 -10.06
CA LEU A 148 -1.22 27.68 -8.99
C LEU A 148 0.18 27.28 -8.53
N MET A 149 0.46 25.98 -8.40
CA MET A 149 1.80 25.49 -8.04
C MET A 149 2.84 25.80 -9.12
N THR A 150 2.46 25.70 -10.39
CA THR A 150 3.31 26.08 -11.52
C THR A 150 3.65 27.57 -11.50
N ILE A 151 2.67 28.45 -11.28
CA ILE A 151 2.88 29.90 -11.15
C ILE A 151 3.82 30.23 -9.99
N LEU A 152 3.73 29.49 -8.89
CA LEU A 152 4.56 29.69 -7.69
C LEU A 152 5.94 29.02 -7.76
N ASP A 153 6.32 28.46 -8.92
CA ASP A 153 7.56 27.69 -9.12
C ASP A 153 7.75 26.57 -8.07
N ALA A 154 6.65 25.95 -7.68
CA ALA A 154 6.61 24.94 -6.65
C ALA A 154 6.08 23.60 -7.20
N ARG A 155 6.47 22.51 -6.55
CA ARG A 155 6.12 21.14 -6.99
C ARG A 155 4.82 20.67 -6.36
N ILE A 156 3.91 20.10 -7.16
CA ILE A 156 2.60 19.61 -6.70
C ILE A 156 2.73 18.52 -5.62
N GLU A 157 3.82 17.74 -5.66
CA GLU A 157 4.13 16.70 -4.67
C GLU A 157 4.29 17.25 -3.26
N SER A 158 4.60 18.55 -3.10
CA SER A 158 4.64 19.20 -1.79
C SER A 158 3.27 19.27 -1.09
N MET A 159 2.17 19.06 -1.83
CA MET A 159 0.80 19.04 -1.32
C MET A 159 0.33 17.64 -0.89
N PHE A 160 1.08 16.59 -1.24
CA PHE A 160 0.70 15.19 -1.00
C PHE A 160 0.67 14.85 0.49
N ASP A 161 -0.11 13.82 0.84
CA ASP A 161 -0.20 13.39 2.23
C ASP A 161 1.03 12.54 2.55
N ASN A 162 1.77 12.94 3.58
CA ASN A 162 2.95 12.21 4.02
C ASN A 162 2.85 11.77 5.48
N LYS A 163 1.74 12.09 6.19
CA LYS A 163 1.62 11.87 7.64
C LYS A 163 0.30 11.22 8.06
N GLY A 164 -0.77 11.43 7.31
CA GLY A 164 -2.07 10.81 7.57
C GLY A 164 -2.10 9.33 7.18
N PRO A 165 -3.17 8.60 7.57
CA PRO A 165 -3.34 7.20 7.20
C PRO A 165 -3.33 6.98 5.68
N ILE A 166 -3.87 7.93 4.91
CA ILE A 166 -3.84 7.91 3.44
C ILE A 166 -2.41 8.12 2.94
N GLY A 167 -1.65 9.03 3.55
CA GLY A 167 -0.26 9.26 3.19
C GLY A 167 0.64 8.07 3.44
N GLN A 168 0.49 7.40 4.60
CA GLN A 168 1.19 6.16 4.90
C GLN A 168 0.88 5.08 3.86
N TRP A 169 -0.40 4.89 3.53
CA TRP A 169 -0.82 3.94 2.49
C TRP A 169 -0.21 4.27 1.11
N LEU A 170 -0.15 5.54 0.72
CA LEU A 170 0.50 5.97 -0.54
C LEU A 170 1.99 5.65 -0.55
N VAL A 171 2.69 5.90 0.56
CA VAL A 171 4.12 5.59 0.71
C VAL A 171 4.36 4.08 0.62
N GLU A 172 3.55 3.27 1.30
CA GLU A 172 3.63 1.82 1.24
C GLU A 172 3.41 1.29 -0.19
N LYS A 173 2.39 1.81 -0.89
CA LYS A 173 2.13 1.44 -2.28
C LYS A 173 3.30 1.79 -3.20
N LYS A 174 3.88 2.97 -3.05
CA LYS A 174 5.04 3.39 -3.83
C LYS A 174 6.26 2.51 -3.55
N ALA A 175 6.54 2.21 -2.28
CA ALA A 175 7.66 1.34 -1.89
C ALA A 175 7.53 -0.07 -2.47
N ILE A 176 6.31 -0.63 -2.49
CA ILE A 176 6.04 -1.93 -3.13
C ILE A 176 6.29 -1.84 -4.64
N GLN A 177 5.83 -0.78 -5.31
CA GLN A 177 6.06 -0.60 -6.74
C GLN A 177 7.55 -0.49 -7.09
N GLU A 178 8.31 0.28 -6.30
CA GLU A 178 9.77 0.40 -6.47
C GLU A 178 10.48 -0.94 -6.23
N PHE A 179 10.07 -1.69 -5.21
CA PHE A 179 10.61 -3.03 -4.95
C PHE A 179 10.36 -3.99 -6.12
N LEU A 180 9.16 -3.97 -6.71
CA LEU A 180 8.81 -4.81 -7.86
C LEU A 180 9.59 -4.45 -9.14
N GLN A 181 10.15 -3.25 -9.22
CA GLN A 181 11.02 -2.83 -10.34
C GLN A 181 12.48 -3.28 -10.18
N LEU A 182 12.89 -3.79 -9.00
CA LEU A 182 14.23 -4.31 -8.80
C LEU A 182 14.48 -5.56 -9.67
N PRO A 183 15.73 -5.82 -10.09
CA PRO A 183 16.12 -7.10 -10.70
C PRO A 183 15.65 -8.32 -9.87
N PRO A 184 15.19 -9.41 -10.49
CA PRO A 184 14.67 -10.59 -9.78
C PRO A 184 15.64 -11.18 -8.75
N ASP A 185 16.94 -11.14 -9.05
CA ASP A 185 18.00 -11.60 -8.14
C ASP A 185 18.08 -10.74 -6.88
N LEU A 186 17.91 -9.41 -7.01
CA LEU A 186 17.88 -8.49 -5.86
C LEU A 186 16.61 -8.65 -5.03
N GLN A 187 15.45 -8.80 -5.67
CA GLN A 187 14.21 -9.11 -4.95
C GLN A 187 14.38 -10.40 -4.13
N SER A 188 14.88 -11.46 -4.77
CA SER A 188 15.14 -12.75 -4.13
C SER A 188 16.18 -12.67 -3.01
N PHE A 189 17.20 -11.83 -3.18
CA PHE A 189 18.24 -11.60 -2.17
C PHE A 189 17.66 -10.92 -0.92
N VAL A 190 16.87 -9.87 -1.09
CA VAL A 190 16.29 -9.09 0.01
C VAL A 190 15.27 -9.90 0.81
N CYS A 191 14.50 -10.76 0.16
CA CYS A 191 13.48 -11.59 0.83
C CYS A 191 14.05 -12.72 1.71
N LYS A 192 15.36 -12.99 1.68
CA LYS A 192 15.98 -14.06 2.48
C LYS A 192 16.40 -13.52 3.86
N PRO A 193 15.84 -14.02 4.99
CA PRO A 193 16.20 -13.53 6.32
C PRO A 193 17.69 -13.63 6.65
N VAL A 194 18.37 -14.67 6.15
CA VAL A 194 19.81 -14.87 6.31
C VAL A 194 20.64 -13.74 5.69
N ASN A 195 20.08 -12.99 4.75
CA ASN A 195 20.78 -11.89 4.08
C ASN A 195 20.69 -10.55 4.82
N ARG A 196 19.92 -10.48 5.91
CA ARG A 196 19.75 -9.26 6.71
C ARG A 196 21.08 -8.61 7.14
N PRO A 197 22.12 -9.35 7.59
CA PRO A 197 23.40 -8.74 7.94
C PRO A 197 24.07 -8.02 6.76
N TYR A 198 23.93 -8.52 5.52
CA TYR A 198 24.47 -7.85 4.33
C TYR A 198 23.73 -6.53 4.03
N LEU A 199 22.41 -6.52 4.22
CA LEU A 199 21.59 -5.32 4.04
C LEU A 199 21.91 -4.26 5.10
N GLU A 200 22.07 -4.66 6.35
CA GLU A 200 22.47 -3.77 7.46
C GLU A 200 23.88 -3.21 7.24
N LEU A 201 24.80 -4.02 6.73
CA LEU A 201 26.14 -3.57 6.33
C LEU A 201 26.06 -2.55 5.18
N ALA A 202 25.32 -2.86 4.11
CA ALA A 202 25.15 -1.93 2.98
C ALA A 202 24.55 -0.59 3.42
N LEU A 203 23.55 -0.64 4.30
CA LEU A 203 22.94 0.55 4.90
C LEU A 203 23.98 1.35 5.70
N SER A 204 24.76 0.69 6.55
CA SER A 204 25.82 1.34 7.35
C SER A 204 26.88 2.00 6.46
N LEU A 205 27.30 1.31 5.39
CA LEU A 205 28.27 1.84 4.42
C LEU A 205 27.73 3.07 3.67
N SER A 206 26.45 3.08 3.30
CA SER A 206 25.84 4.23 2.61
C SER A 206 25.86 5.53 3.41
N GLY A 207 25.96 5.45 4.74
CA GLY A 207 26.05 6.60 5.64
C GLY A 207 27.47 7.15 5.84
N LEU A 208 28.50 6.48 5.30
CA LEU A 208 29.90 6.90 5.46
C LEU A 208 30.29 7.97 4.43
N SER A 209 31.23 8.84 4.80
CA SER A 209 31.87 9.74 3.85
C SER A 209 32.69 8.95 2.81
N THR A 210 32.85 9.52 1.62
CA THR A 210 33.61 8.92 0.52
C THR A 210 35.05 8.55 0.91
N GLU A 211 35.70 9.38 1.72
CA GLU A 211 37.05 9.10 2.26
C GLU A 211 37.06 7.87 3.18
N ARG A 212 36.07 7.74 4.07
CA ARG A 212 35.95 6.58 4.95
C ARG A 212 35.66 5.29 4.17
N LEU A 213 34.81 5.36 3.15
CA LEU A 213 34.54 4.22 2.27
C LEU A 213 35.80 3.75 1.54
N ARG A 214 36.62 4.69 1.05
CA ARG A 214 37.89 4.36 0.39
C ARG A 214 38.88 3.68 1.33
N SER A 215 39.02 4.20 2.56
CA SER A 215 39.88 3.59 3.58
C SER A 215 39.43 2.18 3.98
N VAL A 216 38.11 1.93 4.09
CA VAL A 216 37.57 0.58 4.33
C VAL A 216 37.86 -0.35 3.15
N ALA A 217 37.72 0.13 1.91
CA ALA A 217 38.02 -0.65 0.72
C ALA A 217 39.52 -1.01 0.61
N GLU A 218 40.41 -0.06 0.89
CA GLU A 218 41.86 -0.28 0.95
C GLU A 218 42.22 -1.31 2.03
N SER A 219 41.66 -1.18 3.23
CA SER A 219 41.89 -2.13 4.32
C SER A 219 41.38 -3.54 4.00
N LEU A 220 40.27 -3.67 3.27
CA LEU A 220 39.78 -4.98 2.81
C LEU A 220 40.68 -5.58 1.74
N LEU A 221 41.21 -4.75 0.83
CA LEU A 221 42.12 -5.19 -0.23
C LEU A 221 43.41 -5.76 0.37
N ASP A 222 43.98 -5.08 1.37
CA ASP A 222 45.20 -5.47 2.08
C ASP A 222 45.04 -6.80 2.85
N ILE A 223 43.83 -7.16 3.28
CA ILE A 223 43.55 -8.45 3.96
C ILE A 223 43.35 -9.59 2.96
N THR A 224 43.06 -9.28 1.69
CA THR A 224 42.80 -10.26 0.64
C THR A 224 43.99 -10.55 -0.28
N LEU A 225 45.13 -9.86 -0.10
CA LEU A 225 46.40 -10.05 -0.81
C LEU A 225 47.41 -10.82 0.05
#